data_AF-A0A364JVI1-F1
#
_entry.id   AF-A0A364JVI1-F1
#
_cell.length_a   1.000
_cell.length_b   1.000
_cell.length_c   1.000
_cell.angle_alpha   90.00
_cell.angle_beta   90.00
_cell.angle_gamma   90.00
#
_symmetry.space_group_name_H-M   'P 1'
#
loop_
_entity.id
_entity.type
_entity.pdbx_description
1 polymer ?
#
loop_
_entity_poly.entity_id
_entity_poly.type
_entity_poly.pdbx_seq_one_letter_code
_entity_poly.pdbx_strand_id
1 'polypeptide(L)'
;MEPKDRLKLARRNAGFERPTDAARAHKEINQNTLISHENGNRPVSKNAAQKYAQLFGVDAGWILYGEGNGPSSATDPKWAEFTELFSQVGEKEQNTVLELMRSLAAAKKE
;
A
#
# COMPACT_ATOMS: atom_id res chain seq x y z
N MET A 1 5.18 6.51 -12.34
CA MET A 1 3.89 6.76 -11.68
C MET A 1 4.04 8.04 -10.86
N GLU A 2 3.12 8.98 -10.97
CA GLU A 2 3.14 10.24 -10.21
C GLU A 2 2.30 10.11 -8.91
N PRO A 3 2.39 11.06 -7.95
CA PRO A 3 1.59 11.00 -6.72
C PRO A 3 0.08 10.92 -6.95
N LYS A 4 -0.43 11.59 -8.00
CA LYS A 4 -1.85 11.55 -8.40
C LYS A 4 -2.30 10.13 -8.76
N ASP A 5 -1.44 9.38 -9.47
CA ASP A 5 -1.73 8.02 -9.93
C ASP A 5 -1.68 7.05 -8.75
N ARG A 6 -0.70 7.21 -7.86
CA ARG A 6 -0.57 6.41 -6.63
C ARG A 6 -1.75 6.61 -5.70
N LEU A 7 -2.17 7.86 -5.48
CA LEU A 7 -3.36 8.16 -4.68
C LEU A 7 -4.61 7.48 -5.24
N LYS A 8 -4.82 7.57 -6.56
CA LYS A 8 -5.93 6.91 -7.25
C LYS A 8 -5.88 5.39 -7.11
N LEU A 9 -4.68 4.80 -7.18
CA LEU A 9 -4.47 3.38 -6.99
C LEU A 9 -4.76 2.95 -5.54
N ALA A 10 -4.29 3.70 -4.55
CA ALA A 10 -4.58 3.43 -3.13
C ALA A 10 -6.08 3.44 -2.86
N ARG A 11 -6.80 4.47 -3.32
CA ARG A 11 -8.25 4.57 -3.16
C ARG A 11 -8.99 3.36 -3.75
N ARG A 12 -8.64 2.94 -4.97
CA ARG A 12 -9.28 1.80 -5.64
C ARG A 12 -9.04 0.49 -4.89
N ASN A 13 -7.82 0.26 -4.42
CA ASN A 13 -7.50 -0.93 -3.64
C ASN A 13 -8.16 -0.93 -2.26
N ALA A 14 -8.44 0.25 -1.70
CA ALA A 14 -9.27 0.39 -0.51
C ALA A 14 -10.77 0.12 -0.77
N GLY A 15 -11.15 -0.29 -1.98
CA GLY A 15 -12.52 -0.68 -2.33
C GLY A 15 -13.41 0.44 -2.85
N PHE A 16 -12.87 1.65 -3.05
CA PHE A 16 -13.65 2.78 -3.56
C PHE A 16 -13.39 2.99 -5.05
N GLU A 17 -14.37 2.69 -5.91
CA GLU A 17 -14.19 2.84 -7.36
C GLU A 17 -14.14 4.31 -7.79
N ARG A 18 -14.90 5.19 -7.13
CA ARG A 18 -14.91 6.64 -7.41
C ARG A 18 -14.42 7.48 -6.22
N PRO A 19 -13.81 8.66 -6.46
CA PRO A 19 -13.44 9.62 -5.39
C PRO A 19 -14.63 10.07 -4.55
N THR A 20 -15.80 10.15 -5.16
CA THR A 20 -17.07 10.48 -4.49
C THR A 20 -17.46 9.43 -3.47
N ASP A 21 -17.18 8.15 -3.74
CA ASP A 21 -17.54 7.05 -2.85
C ASP A 21 -16.63 7.08 -1.61
N ALA A 22 -15.33 7.30 -1.81
CA ALA A 22 -14.37 7.50 -0.73
C ALA A 22 -14.71 8.72 0.14
N ALA A 23 -15.06 9.86 -0.46
CA ALA A 23 -15.41 11.07 0.30
C ALA A 23 -16.75 10.94 1.05
N ARG A 24 -17.70 10.15 0.52
CA ARG A 24 -18.95 9.83 1.24
C ARG A 24 -18.71 8.91 2.43
N ALA A 25 -17.82 7.93 2.29
CA ALA A 25 -17.45 7.03 3.37
C ALA A 25 -16.59 7.72 4.44
N HIS A 26 -15.73 8.67 4.04
CA HIS A 26 -14.78 9.35 4.92
C HIS A 26 -15.03 10.85 4.95
N LYS A 27 -15.81 11.31 5.95
CA LYS A 27 -16.19 12.73 6.11
C LYS A 27 -15.00 13.68 6.37
N GLU A 28 -13.84 13.15 6.74
CA GLU A 28 -12.62 13.92 7.03
C GLU A 28 -11.92 14.47 5.79
N ILE A 29 -12.27 13.97 4.60
CA ILE A 29 -11.72 14.43 3.33
C ILE A 29 -12.75 15.17 2.49
N ASN A 30 -12.32 16.28 1.89
CA ASN A 30 -13.16 17.01 0.95
C ASN A 30 -13.14 16.35 -0.44
N GLN A 31 -14.33 16.07 -0.98
CA GLN A 31 -14.51 15.44 -2.29
C GLN A 31 -13.80 16.20 -3.42
N ASN A 32 -13.98 17.52 -3.51
CA ASN A 32 -13.41 18.33 -4.58
C ASN A 32 -11.88 18.37 -4.50
N THR A 33 -11.35 18.41 -3.28
CA THR A 33 -9.90 18.33 -3.04
C THR A 33 -9.34 16.98 -3.47
N LEU A 34 -9.98 15.87 -3.12
CA LEU A 34 -9.54 14.53 -3.55
C LEU A 34 -9.57 14.40 -5.08
N ILE A 35 -10.65 14.83 -5.73
CA ILE A 35 -10.76 14.83 -7.19
C ILE A 35 -9.64 15.68 -7.82
N SER A 36 -9.39 16.87 -7.26
CA SER A 36 -8.33 17.76 -7.77
C SER A 36 -6.93 17.16 -7.64
N HIS A 37 -6.66 16.40 -6.57
CA HIS A 37 -5.40 15.69 -6.38
C HIS A 37 -5.26 14.51 -7.35
N GLU A 38 -6.30 13.68 -7.51
CA GLU A 38 -6.27 12.53 -8.41
C GLU A 38 -6.22 12.90 -9.90
N ASN A 39 -6.82 14.04 -10.27
CA ASN A 39 -6.72 14.58 -11.63
C ASN A 39 -5.38 15.29 -11.88
N GLY A 40 -4.55 15.52 -10.86
CA GLY A 40 -3.29 16.25 -10.97
C GLY A 40 -3.45 17.77 -11.11
N ASN A 41 -4.66 18.30 -10.94
CA ASN A 41 -4.91 19.75 -10.95
C ASN A 41 -4.23 20.46 -9.76
N ARG A 42 -4.00 19.73 -8.67
CA ARG A 42 -3.25 20.19 -7.50
C ARG A 42 -2.25 19.11 -7.06
N PRO A 43 -1.03 19.49 -6.66
CA PRO A 43 -0.08 18.53 -6.08
C PRO A 43 -0.56 18.03 -4.72
N VAL A 44 -0.28 16.76 -4.41
CA VAL A 44 -0.59 16.18 -3.09
C VAL A 44 0.42 16.68 -2.08
N SER A 45 -0.04 17.44 -1.08
CA SER A 45 0.81 17.89 0.03
C SER A 45 1.12 16.75 1.00
N LYS A 46 2.16 16.91 1.83
CA LYS A 46 2.50 15.94 2.89
C LYS A 46 1.33 15.66 3.84
N ASN A 47 0.65 16.71 4.29
CA ASN A 47 -0.50 16.57 5.18
C ASN A 47 -1.69 15.87 4.49
N ALA A 48 -1.92 16.12 3.21
CA ALA A 48 -2.96 15.43 2.44
C ALA A 48 -2.60 13.94 2.27
N ALA A 49 -1.36 13.64 1.92
CA ALA A 49 -0.88 12.27 1.80
C ALA A 49 -1.04 11.48 3.11
N GLN A 50 -0.74 12.08 4.27
CA GLN A 50 -0.94 11.42 5.57
C GLN A 50 -2.41 11.07 5.83
N LYS A 51 -3.34 11.96 5.50
CA LYS A 51 -4.77 11.68 5.62
C LYS A 51 -5.20 10.53 4.71
N TYR A 52 -4.81 10.59 3.44
CA TYR A 52 -5.16 9.53 2.48
C TYR A 52 -4.53 8.18 2.83
N ALA A 53 -3.29 8.19 3.29
CA ALA A 53 -2.56 7.01 3.77
C ALA A 53 -3.34 6.27 4.86
N GLN A 54 -3.77 6.99 5.90
CA GLN A 54 -4.56 6.43 6.98
C GLN A 54 -5.89 5.84 6.49
N LEU A 55 -6.58 6.53 5.58
CA LEU A 55 -7.88 6.10 5.07
C LEU A 55 -7.79 4.90 4.13
N PHE A 56 -6.73 4.80 3.34
CA PHE A 56 -6.59 3.78 2.30
C PHE A 56 -5.61 2.65 2.65
N GLY A 57 -5.07 2.64 3.87
CA GLY A 57 -4.21 1.57 4.37
C GLY A 57 -2.87 1.47 3.64
N VAL A 58 -2.27 2.61 3.31
CA VAL A 58 -0.95 2.71 2.66
C VAL A 58 -0.06 3.71 3.40
N ASP A 59 1.23 3.76 3.08
CA ASP A 59 2.13 4.77 3.64
C ASP A 59 2.03 6.10 2.88
N ALA A 60 2.17 7.22 3.61
CA ALA A 60 2.20 8.56 3.01
C ALA A 60 3.42 8.74 2.09
N GLY A 61 4.55 8.14 2.48
CA GLY A 61 5.76 8.07 1.64
C GLY A 61 5.49 7.31 0.34
N TRP A 62 4.62 6.30 0.38
CA TRP A 62 4.27 5.54 -0.82
C TRP A 62 3.47 6.44 -1.76
N ILE A 63 2.46 7.16 -1.26
CA ILE A 63 1.69 8.11 -2.08
C ILE A 63 2.61 9.16 -2.72
N LEU A 64 3.49 9.81 -1.96
CA LEU A 64 4.32 10.91 -2.47
C LEU A 64 5.48 10.44 -3.34
N TYR A 65 6.19 9.39 -2.93
CA TYR A 65 7.49 9.02 -3.50
C TYR A 65 7.55 7.57 -4.01
N GLY A 66 6.56 6.74 -3.65
CA GLY A 66 6.57 5.31 -3.96
C GLY A 66 7.34 4.46 -2.94
N GLU A 67 7.68 5.03 -1.78
CA GLU A 67 8.48 4.39 -0.74
C GLU A 67 7.60 3.86 0.40
N GLY A 68 7.90 2.66 0.92
CA GLY A 68 7.12 2.03 1.99
C GLY A 68 5.95 1.19 1.48
N ASN A 69 4.97 0.94 2.35
CA ASN A 69 3.85 0.05 2.12
C ASN A 69 2.84 0.66 1.13
N GLY A 70 2.69 0.00 -0.03
CA GLY A 70 1.67 0.31 -1.01
C GLY A 70 0.42 -0.58 -0.88
N PRO A 71 -0.57 -0.39 -1.76
CA PRO A 71 -1.91 -1.02 -1.69
C PRO A 71 -1.97 -2.54 -1.94
N SER A 72 -0.87 -3.27 -1.75
CA SER A 72 -0.81 -4.73 -1.94
C SER A 72 0.15 -5.43 -0.97
N SER A 73 0.75 -4.75 0.00
CA SER A 73 1.69 -5.44 0.91
C SER A 73 1.00 -6.35 1.94
N ALA A 74 -0.28 -6.11 2.25
CA ALA A 74 -1.03 -6.90 3.23
C ALA A 74 -1.98 -7.96 2.62
N THR A 75 -2.26 -7.90 1.30
CA THR A 75 -3.29 -8.73 0.65
C THR A 75 -2.74 -9.61 -0.48
N ASP A 76 -1.42 -9.72 -0.63
CA ASP A 76 -0.83 -10.63 -1.61
C ASP A 76 -1.23 -12.08 -1.26
N PRO A 77 -2.00 -12.78 -2.13
CA PRO A 77 -2.41 -14.16 -1.87
C PRO A 77 -1.23 -15.09 -1.64
N LYS A 78 -0.07 -14.82 -2.27
CA LYS A 78 1.16 -15.59 -2.04
C LYS A 78 1.71 -15.38 -0.65
N TRP A 79 1.53 -14.19 -0.09
CA TRP A 79 1.99 -13.88 1.26
C TRP A 79 1.08 -14.49 2.32
N ALA A 80 -0.22 -14.50 2.07
CA ALA A 80 -1.18 -15.25 2.88
C ALA A 80 -0.90 -16.77 2.83
N GLU A 81 -0.74 -17.34 1.63
CA GLU A 81 -0.40 -18.75 1.42
C GLU A 81 0.93 -19.12 2.08
N PHE A 82 1.97 -18.31 1.90
CA PHE A 82 3.26 -18.52 2.55
C PHE A 82 3.13 -18.53 4.06
N THR A 83 2.40 -17.57 4.65
CA THR A 83 2.22 -17.46 6.10
C THR A 83 1.49 -18.68 6.65
N GLU A 84 0.43 -19.13 5.96
CA GLU A 84 -0.31 -20.34 6.30
C GLU A 84 0.62 -21.57 6.29
N LEU A 85 1.32 -21.82 5.17
CA LEU A 85 2.27 -22.94 5.04
C LEU A 85 3.40 -22.87 6.07
N PHE A 86 3.96 -21.69 6.30
CA PHE A 86 5.08 -21.48 7.24
C PHE A 86 4.65 -21.76 8.70
N SER A 87 3.39 -21.45 9.06
CA SER A 87 2.85 -21.72 10.39
C SER A 87 2.60 -23.21 10.68
N GLN A 88 2.45 -24.03 9.63
CA GLN A 88 2.19 -25.47 9.74
C GLN A 88 3.46 -26.32 9.86
N VAL A 89 4.64 -25.77 9.56
CA VAL A 89 5.91 -26.50 9.62
C VAL A 89 6.65 -26.27 10.96
N GLY A 90 7.49 -27.24 11.34
CA GLY A 90 8.23 -27.21 12.59
C GLY A 90 9.33 -26.14 12.63
N GLU A 91 9.81 -25.80 13.84
CA GLU A 91 10.80 -24.75 14.07
C GLU A 91 12.10 -24.96 13.28
N LYS A 92 12.52 -26.23 13.10
CA LYS A 92 13.70 -26.57 12.32
C LYS A 92 13.52 -26.21 10.84
N GLU A 93 12.38 -26.57 10.25
CA GLU A 93 12.04 -26.27 8.87
C GLU A 93 11.84 -24.76 8.66
N GLN A 94 11.20 -24.08 9.60
CA GLN A 94 11.08 -22.61 9.61
C GLN A 94 12.45 -21.94 9.54
N ASN A 95 13.40 -22.39 10.35
CA ASN A 95 14.77 -21.85 10.36
C ASN A 95 15.49 -22.06 9.02
N THR A 96 15.36 -23.24 8.41
CA THR A 96 15.93 -23.51 7.08
C THR A 96 15.33 -22.61 6.00
N VAL A 97 14.00 -22.41 6.02
CA VAL A 97 13.32 -21.50 5.09
C VAL A 97 13.80 -20.06 5.29
N LEU A 98 13.95 -19.61 6.53
CA LEU A 98 14.49 -18.27 6.83
C LEU A 98 15.94 -18.10 6.36
N GLU A 99 16.78 -19.12 6.50
CA GLU A 99 18.16 -19.10 6.00
C GLU A 99 18.20 -18.97 4.47
N LEU A 100 17.38 -19.76 3.75
CA LEU A 100 17.23 -19.66 2.31
C LEU A 100 16.75 -18.26 1.88
N MET A 101 15.74 -17.72 2.55
CA MET A 101 15.21 -16.39 2.23
C MET A 101 16.25 -15.29 2.45
N ARG A 102 17.10 -15.41 3.50
CA ARG A 102 18.21 -14.48 3.73
C ARG A 102 19.26 -14.57 2.62
N SER A 103 19.62 -15.78 2.17
CA SER A 103 20.61 -15.94 1.10
C SER A 103 20.12 -15.38 -0.23
N LEU A 104 18.85 -15.63 -0.58
CA LEU A 104 18.22 -15.06 -1.78
C LEU A 104 18.14 -13.53 -1.72
N ALA A 105 17.81 -12.96 -0.56
CA ALA A 105 17.76 -11.51 -0.38
C ALA A 105 19.15 -10.85 -0.48
N ALA A 106 20.20 -11.54 -0.01
CA ALA A 106 21.58 -11.08 -0.12
C ALA A 106 22.05 -11.10 -1.59
N ALA A 107 21.75 -12.18 -2.33
CA ALA A 107 22.12 -12.31 -3.74
C ALA A 107 21.47 -11.26 -4.66
N LYS A 108 20.33 -10.68 -4.26
CA LYS A 108 19.66 -9.61 -5.02
C LYS A 108 20.28 -8.21 -4.79
N LYS A 109 21.16 -8.06 -3.81
CA LYS A 109 21.85 -6.78 -3.51
C LYS A 109 23.14 -6.59 -4.31
N GLU A 110 23.61 -7.63 -5.00
CA GLU A 110 24.76 -7.63 -5.93
C GLU A 110 24.29 -7.45 -7.38
#